data_AF-A0AA90ZTE9-F1
#
_entry.id   AF-A0AA90ZTE9-F1
#
_cell.length_a   1.000
_cell.length_b   1.000
_cell.length_c   1.000
_cell.angle_alpha   90.00
_cell.angle_beta   90.00
_cell.angle_gamma   90.00
#
_symmetry.space_group_name_H-M   'P 1'
#
loop_
_entity.id
_entity.type
_entity.pdbx_description
1 polymer ?
#
loop_
_entity_poly.entity_id
_entity_poly.type
_entity_poly.pdbx_seq_one_letter_code
_entity_poly.pdbx_strand_id
1 'polypeptide(L)'
;MGKCLITKLNGSVGNTNLPVLGKIRVMFTGTDNKNGASITGHLTLQGSTATWKGDGTCNIGTPIGDLPYNVTPDKNAKGILLIDSKKDISKISSTWGYGTKVYFSDINKYCSSLRSLQLSNTEQDGDLSEIADLSSLETLDVGSSKVTGSFANAAYLQNLKTLNISKNNKIVCSLSDLSSCFALENLNIRESSVTGNLSALSTCIKLKSLATEGSGITGSISSLANIKSFISYDSYSKPNTWSSPSLRPSSYPKIIGNIKFASASDTDNFLKNMASCTDEGITQKVWYFQGSHRTSASDAAVSTLQNAGYTLSQLITD
;
A
#
# COMPACT_ATOMS: atom_id res chain seq x y z
N MET A 1 -14.16 14.18 -39.42
CA MET A 1 -13.25 13.02 -39.29
C MET A 1 -11.82 13.51 -39.27
N GLY A 2 -11.25 13.75 -38.08
CA GLY A 2 -9.86 14.19 -37.94
C GLY A 2 -8.91 13.03 -38.24
N LYS A 3 -8.24 13.07 -39.40
CA LYS A 3 -7.18 12.13 -39.73
C LYS A 3 -6.02 12.38 -38.76
N CYS A 4 -5.76 11.45 -37.86
CA CYS A 4 -4.56 11.47 -37.03
C CYS A 4 -3.36 11.23 -37.95
N LEU A 5 -2.54 12.27 -38.13
CA LEU A 5 -1.34 12.21 -38.94
C LEU A 5 -0.27 11.46 -38.14
N ILE A 6 -0.19 10.13 -38.30
CA ILE A 6 0.95 9.36 -37.81
C ILE A 6 2.08 9.55 -38.83
N THR A 7 2.85 10.62 -38.70
CA THR A 7 4.11 10.76 -39.43
C THR A 7 5.10 9.75 -38.85
N LYS A 8 5.38 8.72 -39.65
CA LYS A 8 6.48 7.79 -39.40
C LYS A 8 7.78 8.60 -39.51
N LEU A 9 8.33 9.03 -38.37
CA LEU A 9 9.61 9.72 -38.32
C LEU A 9 10.69 8.76 -38.89
N ASN A 10 11.25 9.09 -40.05
CA ASN A 10 12.43 8.42 -40.58
C ASN A 10 13.65 8.90 -39.79
N GLY A 11 13.96 8.20 -38.70
CA GLY A 11 15.12 8.44 -37.84
C GLY A 11 15.01 7.65 -36.53
N SER A 12 16.12 7.20 -35.95
CA SER A 12 16.12 6.62 -34.61
C SER A 12 16.03 7.75 -33.59
N VAL A 13 14.86 7.90 -32.95
CA VAL A 13 14.72 8.81 -31.81
C VAL A 13 15.25 8.07 -30.60
N GLY A 14 16.41 8.47 -30.08
CA GLY A 14 17.02 7.90 -28.87
C GLY A 14 16.28 8.25 -27.56
N ASN A 15 15.09 8.86 -27.65
CA ASN A 15 14.32 9.28 -26.50
C ASN A 15 13.45 8.11 -25.99
N THR A 16 13.94 7.41 -24.97
CA THR A 16 13.22 6.34 -24.27
C THR A 16 11.93 6.82 -23.59
N ASN A 17 11.70 8.13 -23.50
CA ASN A 17 10.45 8.72 -22.98
C ASN A 17 9.33 8.82 -24.02
N LEU A 18 9.58 8.57 -25.31
CA LEU A 18 8.52 8.60 -26.32
C LEU A 18 7.60 7.38 -26.21
N PRO A 19 6.26 7.55 -26.24
CA PRO A 19 5.33 6.44 -26.29
C PRO A 19 5.60 5.54 -27.50
N VAL A 20 5.68 4.24 -27.27
CA VAL A 20 5.78 3.26 -28.35
C VAL A 20 4.41 2.60 -28.52
N LEU A 21 3.78 2.84 -29.66
CA LEU A 21 2.45 2.31 -29.95
C LEU A 21 2.46 0.79 -29.78
N GLY A 22 1.48 0.27 -29.04
CA GLY A 22 1.42 -1.17 -28.85
C GLY A 22 2.55 -1.73 -27.98
N LYS A 23 3.30 -0.92 -27.22
CA LYS A 23 4.17 -1.40 -26.13
C LYS A 23 3.81 -0.86 -24.75
N ILE A 24 4.18 -1.60 -23.69
CA ILE A 24 4.33 -1.05 -22.33
C ILE A 24 5.81 -0.80 -22.13
N ARG A 25 6.12 0.35 -21.56
CA ARG A 25 7.49 0.77 -21.27
C ARG A 25 7.80 0.60 -19.80
N VAL A 26 8.92 -0.06 -19.53
CA VAL A 26 9.55 -0.12 -18.21
C VAL A 26 10.98 0.36 -18.36
N MET A 27 11.31 1.46 -17.70
CA MET A 27 12.64 2.05 -17.69
C MET A 27 13.41 1.55 -16.48
N PHE A 28 14.69 1.25 -16.71
CA PHE A 28 15.67 0.90 -15.68
C PHE A 28 16.83 1.89 -15.78
N THR A 29 17.19 2.54 -14.68
CA THR A 29 18.23 3.59 -14.67
C THR A 29 19.61 3.08 -14.26
N GLY A 30 19.75 1.81 -13.88
CA GLY A 30 21.02 1.21 -13.44
C GLY A 30 21.57 1.79 -12.13
N THR A 31 20.72 2.35 -11.27
CA THR A 31 21.14 2.86 -9.96
C THR A 31 21.31 1.71 -8.96
N ASP A 32 22.55 1.46 -8.53
CA ASP A 32 22.83 0.53 -7.44
C ASP A 32 21.98 0.86 -6.22
N ASN A 33 21.33 -0.17 -5.68
CA ASN A 33 20.88 -0.16 -4.30
C ASN A 33 22.15 0.04 -3.44
N LYS A 34 22.15 1.04 -2.54
CA LYS A 34 23.31 1.38 -1.67
C LYS A 34 23.80 0.23 -0.77
N ASN A 35 23.12 -0.92 -0.78
CA ASN A 35 23.39 -2.13 -0.01
C ASN A 35 23.78 -3.34 -0.90
N GLY A 36 24.06 -3.14 -2.20
CA GLY A 36 24.51 -4.20 -3.11
C GLY A 36 23.45 -5.23 -3.52
N ALA A 37 22.17 -5.04 -3.19
CA ALA A 37 21.13 -5.94 -3.69
C ALA A 37 20.74 -5.59 -5.13
N SER A 38 20.56 -6.61 -5.96
CA SER A 38 20.14 -6.46 -7.36
C SER A 38 18.85 -5.65 -7.48
N ILE A 39 18.76 -4.77 -8.49
CA ILE A 39 17.50 -4.17 -8.91
C ILE A 39 16.65 -5.31 -9.47
N THR A 40 15.73 -5.90 -8.71
CA THR A 40 14.88 -6.98 -9.24
C THR A 40 13.50 -6.43 -9.55
N GLY A 41 13.27 -6.09 -10.83
CA GLY A 41 11.96 -5.70 -11.34
C GLY A 41 11.16 -6.91 -11.78
N HIS A 42 10.40 -7.55 -10.89
CA HIS A 42 9.56 -8.69 -11.25
C HIS A 42 8.30 -8.27 -12.02
N LEU A 43 8.42 -8.23 -13.35
CA LEU A 43 7.27 -8.19 -14.24
C LEU A 43 6.83 -9.61 -14.57
N THR A 44 5.59 -9.96 -14.26
CA THR A 44 5.01 -11.23 -14.66
C THR A 44 4.33 -11.06 -16.01
N LEU A 45 4.91 -11.70 -17.02
CA LEU A 45 4.39 -11.70 -18.39
C LEU A 45 3.63 -12.99 -18.64
N GLN A 46 2.42 -12.88 -19.16
CA GLN A 46 1.62 -14.01 -19.63
C GLN A 46 1.42 -13.90 -21.14
N GLY A 47 1.80 -14.94 -21.90
CA GLY A 47 1.67 -14.99 -23.36
C GLY A 47 2.32 -13.84 -24.14
N SER A 48 3.14 -13.02 -23.48
CA SER A 48 3.71 -11.79 -24.02
C SER A 48 5.16 -11.99 -24.39
N THR A 49 5.72 -11.11 -25.22
CA THR A 49 7.16 -11.01 -25.45
C THR A 49 7.64 -9.65 -24.94
N ALA A 50 8.92 -9.58 -24.60
CA ALA A 50 9.56 -8.32 -24.25
C ALA A 50 10.90 -8.20 -24.97
N THR A 51 11.28 -6.98 -25.27
CA THR A 51 12.57 -6.65 -25.89
C THR A 51 13.32 -5.68 -24.98
N TRP A 52 14.57 -6.01 -24.67
CA TRP A 52 15.49 -5.13 -23.95
C TRP A 52 16.22 -4.20 -24.91
N LYS A 53 16.32 -2.92 -24.54
CA LYS A 53 17.14 -1.92 -25.25
C LYS A 53 17.89 -1.08 -24.23
N GLY A 54 19.17 -1.36 -24.04
CA GLY A 54 20.01 -0.63 -23.09
C GLY A 54 21.36 -1.29 -22.85
N ASP A 55 22.12 -0.70 -21.94
CA ASP A 55 23.37 -1.24 -21.43
C ASP A 55 23.10 -2.32 -20.37
N GLY A 56 24.03 -3.25 -20.18
CA GLY A 56 23.83 -4.39 -19.29
C GLY A 56 22.81 -5.39 -19.83
N THR A 57 22.46 -6.38 -19.01
CA THR A 57 21.58 -7.48 -19.41
C THR A 57 20.25 -7.38 -18.71
N CYS A 58 19.17 -7.56 -19.47
CA CYS A 58 17.86 -7.84 -18.92
C CYS A 58 17.48 -9.26 -19.30
N ASN A 59 17.48 -10.17 -18.32
CA ASN A 59 17.12 -11.56 -18.53
C ASN A 59 15.61 -11.64 -18.69
N ILE A 60 15.17 -11.96 -19.90
CA ILE A 60 13.76 -12.12 -20.22
C ILE A 60 13.52 -13.63 -20.20
N GLY A 61 12.69 -14.11 -19.26
CA GLY A 61 12.35 -15.52 -19.19
C GLY A 61 11.78 -16.05 -20.51
N THR A 62 11.96 -17.34 -20.76
CA THR A 62 11.39 -17.99 -21.95
C THR A 62 9.91 -18.25 -21.70
N PRO A 63 8.99 -17.79 -22.58
CA PRO A 63 7.59 -18.17 -22.50
C PRO A 63 7.44 -19.69 -22.63
N ILE A 64 6.75 -20.33 -21.69
CA ILE A 64 6.39 -21.76 -21.75
C ILE A 64 4.87 -21.83 -21.92
N GLY A 65 4.40 -21.85 -23.17
CA GLY A 65 2.98 -21.71 -23.48
C GLY A 65 2.40 -20.41 -22.90
N ASP A 66 1.26 -20.51 -22.22
CA ASP A 66 0.59 -19.39 -21.54
C ASP A 66 1.03 -19.21 -20.07
N LEU A 67 2.12 -19.86 -19.65
CA LEU A 67 2.59 -19.73 -18.27
C LEU A 67 3.25 -18.37 -18.02
N PRO A 68 3.05 -17.80 -16.82
CA PRO A 68 3.73 -16.59 -16.40
C PRO A 68 5.25 -16.79 -16.34
N TYR A 69 5.99 -15.83 -16.87
CA TYR A 69 7.45 -15.78 -16.74
C TYR A 69 7.91 -14.40 -16.27
N ASN A 70 9.12 -14.35 -15.70
CA ASN A 70 9.67 -13.12 -15.12
C ASN A 70 10.68 -12.45 -16.05
N VAL A 71 10.73 -11.12 -15.97
CA VAL A 71 11.84 -10.32 -16.49
C VAL A 71 12.72 -9.90 -15.32
N THR A 72 14.04 -10.04 -15.46
CA THR A 72 15.01 -9.77 -14.39
C THR A 72 16.18 -8.97 -14.96
N PRO A 73 16.21 -7.63 -14.79
CA PRO A 73 17.40 -6.84 -15.08
C PRO A 73 18.57 -7.24 -14.17
N ASP A 74 19.80 -7.22 -14.70
CA ASP A 74 21.01 -7.25 -13.87
C ASP A 74 21.24 -5.88 -13.21
N LYS A 75 22.25 -5.79 -12.32
CA LYS A 75 22.57 -4.56 -11.59
C LYS A 75 23.00 -3.39 -12.50
N ASN A 76 23.55 -3.69 -13.68
CA ASN A 76 24.06 -2.71 -14.63
C ASN A 76 23.00 -2.32 -15.68
N ALA A 77 21.83 -2.96 -15.67
CA ALA A 77 20.79 -2.78 -16.65
C ALA A 77 20.29 -1.33 -16.64
N LYS A 78 20.65 -0.60 -17.70
CA LYS A 78 20.29 0.79 -17.91
C LYS A 78 19.68 0.94 -19.30
N GLY A 79 18.38 1.15 -19.35
CA GLY A 79 17.65 1.16 -20.61
C GLY A 79 16.15 1.00 -20.45
N ILE A 80 15.53 0.51 -21.50
CA ILE A 80 14.09 0.34 -21.59
C ILE A 80 13.73 -1.08 -22.00
N LEU A 81 12.82 -1.67 -21.24
CA LEU A 81 12.12 -2.89 -21.62
C LEU A 81 10.82 -2.48 -22.32
N LEU A 82 10.63 -3.01 -23.53
CA LEU A 82 9.44 -2.82 -24.33
C LEU A 82 8.65 -4.13 -24.36
N ILE A 83 7.45 -4.12 -23.78
CA ILE A 83 6.58 -5.31 -23.71
C ILE A 83 5.54 -5.26 -24.82
N ASP A 84 5.44 -6.32 -25.61
CA ASP A 84 4.76 -6.32 -26.91
C ASP A 84 3.24 -6.58 -26.86
N SER A 85 2.76 -7.31 -25.85
CA SER A 85 1.34 -7.66 -25.67
C SER A 85 0.95 -7.59 -24.18
N LYS A 86 -0.33 -7.32 -23.88
CA LYS A 86 -0.68 -6.46 -22.73
C LYS A 86 -1.94 -6.84 -21.96
N LYS A 87 -2.83 -7.64 -22.57
CA LYS A 87 -4.19 -7.84 -22.08
C LYS A 87 -4.27 -8.76 -20.85
N ASP A 88 -3.25 -9.58 -20.62
CA ASP A 88 -3.23 -10.57 -19.54
C ASP A 88 -2.20 -10.26 -18.44
N ILE A 89 -1.58 -9.07 -18.48
CA ILE A 89 -0.69 -8.65 -17.39
C ILE A 89 -1.55 -8.38 -16.16
N SER A 90 -1.51 -9.35 -15.24
CA SER A 90 -2.23 -9.30 -13.97
C SER A 90 -1.36 -8.74 -12.82
N LYS A 91 -0.03 -8.74 -12.98
CA LYS A 91 0.90 -8.24 -11.97
C LYS A 91 2.11 -7.53 -12.58
N ILE A 92 2.40 -6.35 -12.04
CA ILE A 92 3.63 -5.59 -12.25
C ILE A 92 4.23 -5.32 -10.89
N SER A 93 5.46 -5.76 -10.66
CA SER A 93 6.15 -5.49 -9.40
C SER A 93 7.62 -5.13 -9.57
N SER A 94 8.14 -4.36 -8.63
CA SER A 94 9.56 -4.08 -8.47
C SER A 94 9.89 -4.16 -6.99
N THR A 95 10.93 -4.91 -6.65
CA THR A 95 11.39 -5.06 -5.26
C THR A 95 12.70 -4.32 -5.10
N TRP A 96 12.72 -3.30 -4.23
CA TRP A 96 13.92 -2.51 -3.94
C TRP A 96 14.57 -1.90 -5.18
N GLY A 97 13.77 -1.71 -6.24
CA GLY A 97 14.25 -1.33 -7.54
C GLY A 97 14.37 0.18 -7.65
N TYR A 98 15.33 0.76 -6.92
CA TYR A 98 15.59 2.20 -6.84
C TYR A 98 15.49 2.86 -8.22
N GLY A 99 15.96 2.19 -9.29
CA GLY A 99 15.97 2.72 -10.64
C GLY A 99 14.85 2.28 -11.60
N THR A 100 13.76 1.68 -11.13
CA THR A 100 12.67 1.20 -12.01
C THR A 100 11.55 2.23 -12.13
N LYS A 101 11.06 2.46 -13.35
CA LYS A 101 9.86 3.25 -13.63
C LYS A 101 9.01 2.58 -14.69
N VAL A 102 7.71 2.49 -14.43
CA VAL A 102 6.69 2.01 -15.35
C VAL A 102 5.84 3.20 -15.79
N TYR A 103 5.57 3.33 -17.08
CA TYR A 103 4.75 4.44 -17.58
C TYR A 103 3.26 4.15 -17.32
N PHE A 104 2.65 4.86 -16.38
CA PHE A 104 1.23 4.72 -16.02
C PHE A 104 0.29 4.89 -17.21
N SER A 105 0.55 5.86 -18.09
CA SER A 105 -0.13 6.01 -19.38
C SER A 105 -0.21 4.72 -20.20
N ASP A 106 0.85 3.90 -20.17
CA ASP A 106 0.88 2.63 -20.89
C ASP A 106 0.06 1.57 -20.12
N ILE A 107 0.13 1.55 -18.79
CA ILE A 107 -0.63 0.60 -17.98
C ILE A 107 -2.13 0.79 -18.17
N ASN A 108 -2.64 2.01 -18.04
CA ASN A 108 -4.06 2.26 -18.16
C ASN A 108 -4.60 1.98 -19.56
N LYS A 109 -3.81 2.31 -20.58
CA LYS A 109 -4.21 2.06 -21.97
C LYS A 109 -4.30 0.59 -22.32
N TYR A 110 -3.57 -0.28 -21.62
CA TYR A 110 -3.31 -1.61 -22.14
C TYR A 110 -3.46 -2.78 -21.15
N CYS A 111 -3.46 -2.53 -19.84
CA CYS A 111 -3.49 -3.56 -18.79
C CYS A 111 -4.82 -3.54 -18.02
N SER A 112 -5.96 -3.64 -18.71
CA SER A 112 -7.30 -3.62 -18.07
C SER A 112 -7.53 -4.75 -17.04
N SER A 113 -6.77 -5.84 -17.16
CA SER A 113 -6.83 -7.01 -16.27
C SER A 113 -5.85 -6.93 -15.09
N LEU A 114 -5.14 -5.81 -14.91
CA LEU A 114 -4.13 -5.68 -13.87
C LEU A 114 -4.77 -5.76 -12.48
N ARG A 115 -4.30 -6.70 -11.66
CA ARG A 115 -4.74 -6.89 -10.27
C ARG A 115 -3.74 -6.38 -9.25
N SER A 116 -2.45 -6.33 -9.59
CA SER A 116 -1.40 -5.93 -8.65
C SER A 116 -0.37 -5.03 -9.31
N LEU A 117 -0.22 -3.82 -8.79
CA LEU A 117 0.82 -2.85 -9.17
C LEU A 117 1.65 -2.52 -7.91
N GLN A 118 2.89 -3.03 -7.84
CA GLN A 118 3.76 -2.89 -6.68
C GLN A 118 5.10 -2.29 -7.07
N LEU A 119 5.25 -0.98 -6.90
CA LEU A 119 6.40 -0.19 -7.33
C LEU A 119 7.01 0.58 -6.15
N SER A 120 6.92 0.01 -4.95
CA SER A 120 7.47 0.59 -3.74
C SER A 120 9.00 0.70 -3.80
N ASN A 121 9.56 1.77 -3.24
CA ASN A 121 11.01 2.00 -3.19
C ASN A 121 11.66 1.98 -4.59
N THR A 122 11.06 2.72 -5.52
CA THR A 122 11.53 2.86 -6.91
C THR A 122 11.52 4.33 -7.35
N GLU A 123 12.12 4.60 -8.52
CA GLU A 123 12.02 5.87 -9.25
C GLU A 123 10.62 6.10 -9.86
N GLN A 124 9.61 5.32 -9.50
CA GLN A 124 8.26 5.45 -10.04
C GLN A 124 7.71 6.87 -9.83
N ASP A 125 7.28 7.49 -10.91
CA ASP A 125 6.60 8.79 -10.95
C ASP A 125 5.28 8.65 -11.74
N GLY A 126 4.72 9.77 -12.19
CA GLY A 126 3.41 9.81 -12.83
C GLY A 126 2.29 10.15 -11.86
N ASP A 127 1.12 10.43 -12.40
CA ASP A 127 -0.04 10.86 -11.63
C ASP A 127 -1.01 9.70 -11.40
N LEU A 128 -1.56 9.57 -10.19
CA LEU A 128 -2.55 8.54 -9.88
C LEU A 128 -3.79 8.57 -10.79
N SER A 129 -4.16 9.74 -11.33
CA SER A 129 -5.25 9.84 -12.31
C SER A 129 -4.98 9.04 -13.59
N GLU A 130 -3.71 8.81 -13.92
CA GLU A 130 -3.33 8.01 -15.10
C GLU A 130 -3.70 6.54 -14.93
N ILE A 131 -3.92 6.02 -13.72
CA ILE A 131 -4.30 4.62 -13.45
C ILE A 131 -5.67 4.50 -12.78
N ALA A 132 -6.48 5.56 -12.80
CA ALA A 132 -7.78 5.59 -12.13
C ALA A 132 -8.79 4.60 -12.74
N ASP A 133 -8.68 4.26 -14.03
CA ASP A 133 -9.62 3.37 -14.71
C ASP A 133 -9.29 1.87 -14.54
N LEU A 134 -8.26 1.52 -13.75
CA LEU A 134 -7.88 0.13 -13.47
C LEU A 134 -8.85 -0.54 -12.49
N SER A 135 -10.09 -0.77 -12.93
CA SER A 135 -11.17 -1.30 -12.08
C SER A 135 -10.91 -2.70 -11.50
N SER A 136 -9.99 -3.46 -12.09
CA SER A 136 -9.58 -4.80 -11.62
C SER A 136 -8.50 -4.76 -10.54
N LEU A 137 -7.94 -3.58 -10.21
CA LEU A 137 -6.80 -3.46 -9.32
C LEU A 137 -7.17 -3.80 -7.88
N GLU A 138 -6.47 -4.78 -7.30
CA GLU A 138 -6.65 -5.25 -5.92
C GLU A 138 -5.51 -4.81 -5.00
N THR A 139 -4.32 -4.58 -5.55
CA THR A 139 -3.15 -4.13 -4.79
C THR A 139 -2.45 -2.99 -5.52
N LEU A 140 -2.32 -1.86 -4.84
CA LEU A 140 -1.51 -0.72 -5.25
C LEU A 140 -0.48 -0.42 -4.16
N ASP A 141 0.80 -0.61 -4.49
CA ASP A 141 1.90 -0.19 -3.64
C ASP A 141 2.81 0.75 -4.42
N VAL A 142 2.83 2.02 -4.03
CA VAL A 142 3.71 3.07 -4.56
C VAL A 142 4.39 3.81 -3.41
N GLY A 143 4.62 3.12 -2.28
CA GLY A 143 5.33 3.70 -1.14
C GLY A 143 6.79 4.05 -1.47
N SER A 144 7.37 5.06 -0.82
CA SER A 144 8.73 5.55 -1.09
C SER A 144 9.00 5.77 -2.60
N SER A 145 8.05 6.39 -3.30
CA SER A 145 8.16 6.71 -4.73
C SER A 145 7.95 8.21 -4.98
N LYS A 146 7.94 8.61 -6.26
CA LYS A 146 7.75 10.00 -6.72
C LYS A 146 6.37 10.23 -7.35
N VAL A 147 5.44 9.27 -7.23
CA VAL A 147 4.06 9.36 -7.74
C VAL A 147 3.34 10.58 -7.16
N THR A 148 2.60 11.30 -7.99
CA THR A 148 1.79 12.48 -7.63
C THR A 148 0.29 12.19 -7.75
N GLY A 149 -0.53 13.20 -7.47
CA GLY A 149 -1.97 13.16 -7.74
C GLY A 149 -2.79 12.88 -6.49
N SER A 150 -4.03 12.45 -6.71
CA SER A 150 -5.03 12.30 -5.64
C SER A 150 -5.93 11.10 -5.89
N PHE A 151 -6.52 10.57 -4.81
CA PHE A 151 -7.58 9.56 -4.86
C PHE A 151 -8.99 10.18 -5.00
N ALA A 152 -9.11 11.49 -5.23
CA ALA A 152 -10.42 12.12 -5.49
C ALA A 152 -11.19 11.46 -6.67
N ASN A 153 -10.47 10.89 -7.65
CA ASN A 153 -11.04 10.12 -8.76
C ASN A 153 -11.05 8.61 -8.52
N ALA A 154 -10.68 8.12 -7.34
CA ALA A 154 -10.52 6.70 -7.03
C ALA A 154 -11.83 5.96 -6.74
N ALA A 155 -12.99 6.60 -6.98
CA ALA A 155 -14.31 5.95 -6.95
C ALA A 155 -14.38 4.67 -7.80
N TYR A 156 -13.44 4.47 -8.73
CA TYR A 156 -13.34 3.32 -9.62
C TYR A 156 -12.44 2.19 -9.11
N LEU A 157 -11.63 2.40 -8.06
CA LEU A 157 -10.79 1.36 -7.45
C LEU A 157 -11.53 0.55 -6.37
N GLN A 158 -12.78 0.15 -6.66
CA GLN A 158 -13.67 -0.51 -5.70
C GLN A 158 -13.19 -1.90 -5.27
N ASN A 159 -12.35 -2.54 -6.10
CA ASN A 159 -11.74 -3.84 -5.83
C ASN A 159 -10.42 -3.75 -5.04
N LEU A 160 -9.95 -2.54 -4.71
CA LEU A 160 -8.69 -2.34 -4.02
C LEU A 160 -8.76 -2.89 -2.60
N LYS A 161 -7.93 -3.90 -2.32
CA LYS A 161 -7.79 -4.57 -1.02
C LYS A 161 -6.58 -4.06 -0.24
N THR A 162 -5.51 -3.73 -0.95
CA THR A 162 -4.26 -3.28 -0.32
C THR A 162 -3.81 -1.98 -0.98
N LEU A 163 -3.65 -0.94 -0.17
CA LEU A 163 -3.11 0.35 -0.58
C LEU A 163 -1.91 0.71 0.30
N ASN A 164 -0.74 0.85 -0.32
CA ASN A 164 0.45 1.37 0.33
C ASN A 164 0.96 2.59 -0.43
N ILE A 165 0.87 3.75 0.21
CA ILE A 165 1.41 5.04 -0.28
C ILE A 165 2.34 5.66 0.77
N SER A 166 2.87 4.83 1.67
CA SER A 166 3.73 5.29 2.75
C SER A 166 4.99 5.98 2.22
N LYS A 167 5.52 6.96 2.96
CA LYS A 167 6.72 7.72 2.58
C LYS A 167 6.62 8.38 1.20
N ASN A 168 5.40 8.70 0.76
CA ASN A 168 5.14 9.51 -0.43
C ASN A 168 4.35 10.76 0.00
N ASN A 169 5.04 11.91 -0.01
CA ASN A 169 4.49 13.21 0.36
C ASN A 169 3.94 14.01 -0.83
N LYS A 170 3.95 13.43 -2.04
CA LYS A 170 3.47 14.07 -3.27
C LYS A 170 2.04 13.66 -3.62
N ILE A 171 1.55 12.57 -3.03
CA ILE A 171 0.15 12.16 -3.12
C ILE A 171 -0.64 12.97 -2.09
N VAL A 172 -1.62 13.76 -2.57
CA VAL A 172 -2.49 14.60 -1.74
C VAL A 172 -3.89 13.97 -1.74
N CYS A 173 -4.32 13.50 -0.57
CA CYS A 173 -5.54 12.70 -0.42
C CYS A 173 -6.17 12.94 0.97
N SER A 174 -7.50 12.85 1.05
CA SER A 174 -8.25 12.77 2.31
C SER A 174 -8.75 11.33 2.52
N LEU A 175 -8.86 10.87 3.77
CA LEU A 175 -9.50 9.57 4.05
C LEU A 175 -10.92 9.44 3.50
N SER A 176 -11.64 10.57 3.32
CA SER A 176 -12.95 10.57 2.65
C SER A 176 -12.88 10.05 1.21
N ASP A 177 -11.76 10.26 0.53
CA ASP A 177 -11.55 9.83 -0.86
C ASP A 177 -11.39 8.30 -0.95
N LEU A 178 -11.08 7.64 0.17
CA LEU A 178 -10.96 6.18 0.29
C LEU A 178 -12.23 5.52 0.83
N SER A 179 -13.26 6.29 1.20
CA SER A 179 -14.50 5.78 1.81
C SER A 179 -15.32 4.87 0.89
N SER A 180 -15.10 4.95 -0.44
CA SER A 180 -15.71 4.08 -1.45
C SER A 180 -14.92 2.80 -1.75
N CYS A 181 -13.72 2.64 -1.18
CA CYS A 181 -12.93 1.42 -1.32
C CYS A 181 -13.45 0.35 -0.33
N PHE A 182 -14.67 -0.16 -0.56
CA PHE A 182 -15.33 -1.11 0.34
C PHE A 182 -14.59 -2.46 0.49
N ALA A 183 -13.74 -2.79 -0.49
CA ALA A 183 -12.89 -3.98 -0.45
C ALA A 183 -11.60 -3.79 0.35
N LEU A 184 -11.29 -2.59 0.84
CA LEU A 184 -10.01 -2.27 1.46
C LEU A 184 -9.79 -3.06 2.75
N GLU A 185 -8.69 -3.80 2.79
CA GLU A 185 -8.26 -4.64 3.91
C GLU A 185 -7.01 -4.08 4.58
N ASN A 186 -6.05 -3.56 3.81
CA ASN A 186 -4.78 -3.06 4.33
C ASN A 186 -4.52 -1.65 3.80
N LEU A 187 -4.36 -0.69 4.70
CA LEU A 187 -4.07 0.69 4.37
C LEU A 187 -2.80 1.16 5.09
N ASN A 188 -1.75 1.44 4.31
CA ASN A 188 -0.51 2.01 4.82
C ASN A 188 -0.28 3.40 4.21
N ILE A 189 -0.43 4.41 5.06
CA ILE A 189 -0.26 5.84 4.71
C ILE A 189 0.78 6.50 5.62
N ARG A 190 1.68 5.72 6.23
CA ARG A 190 2.72 6.27 7.10
C ARG A 190 3.57 7.31 6.37
N GLU A 191 3.97 8.38 7.05
CA GLU A 191 4.87 9.41 6.51
C GLU A 191 4.40 9.95 5.14
N SER A 192 3.08 10.15 4.99
CA SER A 192 2.46 10.67 3.77
C SER A 192 1.71 11.98 4.05
N SER A 193 1.30 12.66 2.99
CA SER A 193 0.51 13.90 3.08
C SER A 193 -1.00 13.66 3.16
N VAL A 194 -1.44 12.44 3.50
CA VAL A 194 -2.85 12.11 3.65
C VAL A 194 -3.44 12.79 4.89
N THR A 195 -4.63 13.34 4.75
CA THR A 195 -5.37 14.05 5.82
C THR A 195 -6.76 13.43 6.04
N GLY A 196 -7.56 14.00 6.94
CA GLY A 196 -8.94 13.58 7.18
C GLY A 196 -9.14 12.85 8.51
N ASN A 197 -10.39 12.54 8.83
CA ASN A 197 -10.77 11.91 10.09
C ASN A 197 -10.90 10.39 9.94
N LEU A 198 -10.43 9.61 10.93
CA LEU A 198 -10.53 8.14 10.94
C LEU A 198 -11.96 7.62 10.71
N SER A 199 -12.98 8.35 11.15
CA SER A 199 -14.39 7.97 10.93
C SER A 199 -14.78 7.83 9.46
N ALA A 200 -14.04 8.45 8.54
CA ALA A 200 -14.24 8.28 7.10
C ALA A 200 -14.00 6.84 6.62
N LEU A 201 -13.24 6.03 7.37
CA LEU A 201 -12.98 4.62 7.07
C LEU A 201 -14.00 3.66 7.71
N SER A 202 -15.03 4.17 8.39
CA SER A 202 -16.08 3.34 9.00
C SER A 202 -16.87 2.50 7.98
N THR A 203 -16.88 2.91 6.71
CA THR A 203 -17.49 2.18 5.58
C THR A 203 -16.60 1.08 5.02
N CYS A 204 -15.29 1.08 5.32
CA CYS A 204 -14.33 0.05 4.91
C CYS A 204 -14.48 -1.17 5.83
N ILE A 205 -15.63 -1.84 5.78
CA ILE A 205 -16.00 -2.94 6.70
C ILE A 205 -15.09 -4.18 6.63
N LYS A 206 -14.21 -4.25 5.63
CA LYS A 206 -13.19 -5.29 5.46
C LYS A 206 -11.81 -4.89 5.96
N LEU A 207 -11.64 -3.67 6.48
CA LEU A 207 -10.35 -3.14 6.93
C LEU A 207 -9.81 -4.02 8.07
N LYS A 208 -8.58 -4.51 7.91
CA LYS A 208 -7.85 -5.37 8.84
C LYS A 208 -6.70 -4.65 9.50
N SER A 209 -5.91 -3.93 8.71
CA SER A 209 -4.72 -3.22 9.17
C SER A 209 -4.69 -1.78 8.67
N LEU A 210 -4.37 -0.85 9.57
CA LEU A 210 -4.25 0.56 9.30
C LEU A 210 -2.99 1.14 9.94
N ALA A 211 -2.16 1.79 9.13
CA ALA A 211 -0.92 2.40 9.57
C ALA A 211 -0.90 3.89 9.17
N THR A 212 -0.94 4.79 10.16
CA THR A 212 -1.11 6.25 9.95
C THR A 212 0.01 7.09 10.56
N GLU A 213 1.06 6.47 11.08
CA GLU A 213 2.16 7.20 11.71
C GLU A 213 2.76 8.29 10.81
N GLY A 214 3.01 9.50 11.34
CA GLY A 214 3.62 10.58 10.55
C GLY A 214 2.74 11.14 9.42
N SER A 215 1.42 10.93 9.46
CA SER A 215 0.47 11.49 8.49
C SER A 215 -0.48 12.52 9.10
N GLY A 216 -1.23 13.24 8.27
CA GLY A 216 -2.18 14.30 8.65
C GLY A 216 -3.51 13.81 9.24
N ILE A 217 -3.63 12.55 9.62
CA ILE A 217 -4.90 11.97 10.10
C ILE A 217 -5.36 12.54 11.44
N THR A 218 -6.66 12.76 11.59
CA THR A 218 -7.33 13.20 12.81
C THR A 218 -8.38 12.18 13.24
N GLY A 219 -9.06 12.44 14.36
CA GLY A 219 -10.04 11.51 14.92
C GLY A 219 -9.37 10.43 15.76
N SER A 220 -10.11 9.37 16.03
CA SER A 220 -9.75 8.36 17.03
C SER A 220 -10.10 6.96 16.55
N ILE A 221 -9.30 5.97 16.92
CA ILE A 221 -9.56 4.55 16.63
C ILE A 221 -10.89 4.04 17.15
N SER A 222 -11.49 4.70 18.14
CA SER A 222 -12.86 4.40 18.61
C SER A 222 -13.88 4.41 17.47
N SER A 223 -13.67 5.24 16.44
CA SER A 223 -14.51 5.26 15.23
C SER A 223 -14.49 3.97 14.41
N LEU A 224 -13.47 3.12 14.60
CA LEU A 224 -13.30 1.83 13.91
C LEU A 224 -13.66 0.64 14.81
N ALA A 225 -14.15 0.88 16.04
CA ALA A 225 -14.42 -0.17 17.03
C ALA A 225 -15.41 -1.25 16.54
N ASN A 226 -16.36 -0.87 15.68
CA ASN A 226 -17.40 -1.76 15.14
C ASN A 226 -17.01 -2.46 13.82
N ILE A 227 -15.77 -2.35 13.36
CA ILE A 227 -15.28 -3.11 12.20
C ILE A 227 -14.73 -4.45 12.70
N LYS A 228 -15.46 -5.55 12.45
CA LYS A 228 -15.08 -6.89 12.92
C LYS A 228 -13.70 -7.32 12.43
N SER A 229 -13.37 -7.03 11.17
CA SER A 229 -12.10 -7.43 10.58
C SER A 229 -10.89 -6.64 11.12
N PHE A 230 -11.12 -5.49 11.77
CA PHE A 230 -10.06 -4.58 12.15
C PHE A 230 -9.27 -5.13 13.34
N ILE A 231 -8.01 -5.48 13.10
CA ILE A 231 -7.16 -6.19 14.06
C ILE A 231 -5.84 -5.46 14.33
N SER A 232 -5.40 -4.57 13.45
CA SER A 232 -4.08 -3.95 13.55
C SER A 232 -4.16 -2.44 13.32
N TYR A 233 -3.64 -1.67 14.28
CA TYR A 233 -3.48 -0.23 14.17
C TYR A 233 -2.10 0.23 14.61
N ASP A 234 -1.43 0.98 13.73
CA ASP A 234 -0.14 1.58 14.03
C ASP A 234 -0.17 3.11 13.84
N SER A 235 -0.23 3.81 14.97
CA SER A 235 -0.03 5.25 15.06
C SER A 235 0.30 5.63 16.51
N TYR A 236 1.46 6.23 16.72
CA TYR A 236 1.98 6.57 18.04
C TYR A 236 2.26 8.05 18.25
N SER A 237 2.42 8.84 17.17
CA SER A 237 2.58 10.29 17.30
C SER A 237 1.30 11.00 17.74
N LYS A 238 0.13 10.43 17.46
CA LYS A 238 -1.18 11.04 17.74
C LYS A 238 -1.90 10.31 18.86
N PRO A 239 -2.28 11.02 19.95
CA PRO A 239 -3.01 10.41 21.04
C PRO A 239 -4.43 10.03 20.60
N ASN A 240 -4.80 8.77 20.84
CA ASN A 240 -6.10 8.19 20.54
C ASN A 240 -7.03 8.24 21.75
N THR A 241 -8.33 8.11 21.52
CA THR A 241 -9.34 8.04 22.59
C THR A 241 -10.07 6.70 22.56
N TRP A 242 -10.53 6.26 23.74
CA TRP A 242 -11.35 5.07 23.92
C TRP A 242 -12.26 5.30 25.13
N SER A 243 -13.39 5.94 24.88
CA SER A 243 -14.23 6.53 25.93
C SER A 243 -14.99 5.52 26.79
N SER A 244 -15.11 4.25 26.37
CA SER A 244 -15.87 3.23 27.08
C SER A 244 -15.21 1.84 26.98
N PRO A 245 -15.31 1.00 28.03
CA PRO A 245 -14.78 -0.36 28.01
C PRO A 245 -15.60 -1.34 27.16
N SER A 246 -16.66 -0.89 26.49
CA SER A 246 -17.56 -1.73 25.69
C SER A 246 -17.80 -1.21 24.26
N LEU A 247 -16.93 -0.34 23.75
CA LEU A 247 -17.03 0.20 22.38
C LEU A 247 -16.95 -0.88 21.30
N ARG A 248 -16.14 -1.92 21.52
CA ARG A 248 -15.96 -3.05 20.62
C ARG A 248 -16.69 -4.29 21.15
N PRO A 249 -17.52 -4.97 20.34
CA PRO A 249 -18.16 -6.22 20.74
C PRO A 249 -17.16 -7.29 21.18
N SER A 250 -17.47 -8.05 22.24
CA SER A 250 -16.61 -9.13 22.75
C SER A 250 -16.41 -10.29 21.76
N SER A 251 -17.34 -10.48 20.82
CA SER A 251 -17.22 -11.46 19.74
C SER A 251 -16.24 -11.04 18.64
N TYR A 252 -15.77 -9.79 18.65
CA TYR A 252 -14.83 -9.29 17.65
C TYR A 252 -13.38 -9.52 18.13
N PRO A 253 -12.43 -9.69 17.20
CA PRO A 253 -11.03 -9.87 17.56
C PRO A 253 -10.44 -8.61 18.18
N LYS A 254 -9.44 -8.76 19.05
CA LYS A 254 -8.69 -7.63 19.62
C LYS A 254 -8.07 -6.72 18.56
N ILE A 255 -7.84 -5.46 18.89
CA ILE A 255 -7.06 -4.52 18.09
C ILE A 255 -5.65 -4.44 18.69
N ILE A 256 -4.62 -4.82 17.94
CA ILE A 256 -3.20 -4.80 18.34
C ILE A 256 -2.40 -3.73 17.59
N GLY A 257 -1.20 -3.41 18.07
CA GLY A 257 -0.23 -2.58 17.36
C GLY A 257 0.44 -1.52 18.24
N ASN A 258 0.94 -0.47 17.58
CA ASN A 258 1.59 0.67 18.21
C ASN A 258 0.58 1.79 18.41
N ILE A 259 0.11 1.98 19.63
CA ILE A 259 -1.03 2.85 19.94
C ILE A 259 -0.68 3.74 21.13
N LYS A 260 -0.80 5.06 20.94
CA LYS A 260 -0.73 6.03 22.04
C LYS A 260 -2.13 6.50 22.39
N PHE A 261 -2.46 6.58 23.68
CA PHE A 261 -3.73 7.10 24.19
C PHE A 261 -3.60 8.49 24.80
N ALA A 262 -4.70 9.25 24.77
CA ALA A 262 -4.76 10.64 25.24
C ALA A 262 -4.76 10.75 26.77
N SER A 263 -5.31 9.76 27.47
CA SER A 263 -5.42 9.75 28.93
C SER A 263 -5.28 8.35 29.50
N ALA A 264 -5.01 8.25 30.81
CA ALA A 264 -5.01 6.98 31.52
C ALA A 264 -6.37 6.28 31.46
N SER A 265 -7.47 7.04 31.50
CA SER A 265 -8.83 6.51 31.37
C SER A 265 -9.09 5.89 29.99
N ASP A 266 -8.60 6.50 28.91
CA ASP A 266 -8.69 5.92 27.57
C ASP A 266 -7.93 4.58 27.50
N THR A 267 -6.71 4.54 28.03
CA THR A 267 -5.92 3.30 28.11
C THR A 267 -6.63 2.23 28.93
N ASP A 268 -7.17 2.58 30.10
CA ASP A 268 -7.88 1.65 30.98
C ASP A 268 -9.11 1.05 30.31
N ASN A 269 -9.90 1.90 29.66
CA ASN A 269 -11.09 1.47 28.92
C ASN A 269 -10.72 0.57 27.73
N PHE A 270 -9.68 0.94 26.98
CA PHE A 270 -9.18 0.12 25.88
C PHE A 270 -8.75 -1.26 26.36
N LEU A 271 -7.94 -1.33 27.42
CA LEU A 271 -7.47 -2.60 28.00
C LEU A 271 -8.64 -3.48 28.45
N LYS A 272 -9.62 -2.90 29.18
CA LYS A 272 -10.84 -3.61 29.59
C LYS A 272 -11.61 -4.16 28.40
N ASN A 273 -11.78 -3.34 27.35
CA ASN A 273 -12.50 -3.76 26.17
C ASN A 273 -11.76 -4.90 25.45
N MET A 274 -10.46 -4.76 25.22
CA MET A 274 -9.65 -5.77 24.53
C MET A 274 -9.57 -7.07 25.33
N ALA A 275 -9.53 -7.03 26.67
CA ALA A 275 -9.55 -8.23 27.51
C ALA A 275 -10.83 -9.08 27.30
N SER A 276 -11.93 -8.46 26.88
CA SER A 276 -13.19 -9.17 26.57
C SER A 276 -13.30 -9.70 25.13
N CYS A 277 -12.43 -9.23 24.22
CA CYS A 277 -12.47 -9.57 22.79
C CYS A 277 -11.80 -10.91 22.47
N THR A 278 -12.05 -11.48 21.28
CA THR A 278 -11.45 -12.75 20.84
C THR A 278 -10.02 -12.59 20.33
N ASP A 279 -9.31 -13.70 20.13
CA ASP A 279 -7.98 -13.75 19.48
C ASP A 279 -8.05 -14.11 17.99
N GLU A 280 -9.24 -14.09 17.37
CA GLU A 280 -9.43 -14.50 15.96
C GLU A 280 -8.54 -13.67 15.02
N GLY A 281 -7.71 -14.32 14.21
CA GLY A 281 -6.84 -13.66 13.23
C GLY A 281 -5.65 -12.89 13.84
N ILE A 282 -5.42 -12.95 15.15
CA ILE A 282 -4.27 -12.34 15.81
C ILE A 282 -3.02 -13.19 15.60
N THR A 283 -2.03 -12.63 14.91
CA THR A 283 -0.76 -13.30 14.61
C THR A 283 0.37 -12.88 15.55
N GLN A 284 0.24 -11.74 16.24
CA GLN A 284 1.21 -11.22 17.19
C GLN A 284 0.49 -10.77 18.47
N LYS A 285 0.93 -11.26 19.62
CA LYS A 285 0.34 -10.92 20.92
C LYS A 285 1.14 -9.83 21.63
N VAL A 286 1.32 -8.69 20.95
CA VAL A 286 2.09 -7.57 21.48
C VAL A 286 1.35 -6.26 21.24
N TRP A 287 1.28 -5.43 22.28
CA TRP A 287 0.95 -4.02 22.19
C TRP A 287 2.16 -3.17 22.54
N TYR A 288 2.35 -2.09 21.80
CA TYR A 288 3.27 -1.03 22.17
C TYR A 288 2.45 0.22 22.49
N PHE A 289 2.40 0.58 23.78
CA PHE A 289 1.58 1.69 24.29
C PHE A 289 2.26 3.05 24.22
N GLN A 290 3.54 3.11 23.84
CA GLN A 290 4.22 4.35 23.46
C GLN A 290 4.19 5.41 24.58
N GLY A 291 4.36 4.95 25.82
CA GLY A 291 4.33 5.77 27.02
C GLY A 291 2.92 6.17 27.45
N SER A 292 1.87 5.45 27.02
CA SER A 292 0.52 5.68 27.55
C SER A 292 0.48 5.28 29.02
N HIS A 293 -0.20 6.11 29.80
CA HIS A 293 -0.44 5.86 31.22
C HIS A 293 -1.71 5.02 31.41
N ARG A 294 -1.83 4.33 32.53
CA ARG A 294 -3.01 3.58 32.99
C ARG A 294 -3.10 3.64 34.51
N THR A 295 -4.28 3.37 35.06
CA THR A 295 -4.49 3.27 36.51
C THR A 295 -4.75 1.83 36.94
N SER A 296 -4.85 1.59 38.25
CA SER A 296 -5.28 0.30 38.82
C SER A 296 -6.66 -0.15 38.34
N ALA A 297 -7.47 0.75 37.77
CA ALA A 297 -8.79 0.44 37.24
C ALA A 297 -8.77 -0.66 36.16
N SER A 298 -7.65 -0.87 35.47
CA SER A 298 -7.50 -1.92 34.44
C SER A 298 -6.67 -3.14 34.87
N ASP A 299 -6.35 -3.31 36.17
CA ASP A 299 -5.43 -4.38 36.63
C ASP A 299 -5.93 -5.77 36.24
N ALA A 300 -7.22 -6.05 36.48
CA ALA A 300 -7.82 -7.33 36.09
C ALA A 300 -7.75 -7.57 34.57
N ALA A 301 -7.90 -6.51 33.76
CA ALA A 301 -7.81 -6.61 32.31
C ALA A 301 -6.37 -6.90 31.85
N VAL A 302 -5.39 -6.23 32.45
CA VAL A 302 -3.96 -6.48 32.22
C VAL A 302 -3.60 -7.93 32.57
N SER A 303 -3.99 -8.42 33.75
CA SER A 303 -3.75 -9.81 34.14
C SER A 303 -4.41 -10.79 33.18
N THR A 304 -5.64 -10.52 32.73
CA THR A 304 -6.34 -11.35 31.74
C THR A 304 -5.57 -11.42 30.43
N LEU A 305 -5.10 -10.28 29.91
CA LEU A 305 -4.34 -10.22 28.66
C LEU A 305 -2.98 -10.92 28.77
N GLN A 306 -2.24 -10.70 29.87
CA GLN A 306 -0.94 -11.33 30.10
C GLN A 306 -1.06 -12.86 30.24
N ASN A 307 -2.09 -13.34 30.96
CA ASN A 307 -2.39 -14.76 31.07
C ASN A 307 -2.75 -15.38 29.71
N ALA A 308 -3.34 -14.60 28.82
CA ALA A 308 -3.60 -14.99 27.43
C ALA A 308 -2.36 -14.90 26.50
N GLY A 309 -1.18 -14.57 27.05
CA GLY A 309 0.10 -14.52 26.34
C GLY A 309 0.42 -13.17 25.69
N TYR A 310 -0.28 -12.09 26.05
CA TYR A 310 0.00 -10.76 25.51
C TYR A 310 1.12 -10.05 26.26
N THR A 311 2.04 -9.46 25.49
CA THR A 311 3.04 -8.52 26.01
C THR A 311 2.51 -7.10 25.88
N LEU A 312 2.44 -6.37 27.00
CA LEU A 312 2.04 -4.95 27.05
C LEU A 312 3.29 -4.08 27.22
N SER A 313 3.91 -3.67 26.13
CA SER A 313 5.16 -2.91 26.14
C SER A 313 4.93 -1.40 26.25
N GLN A 314 5.84 -0.70 26.95
CA GLN A 314 5.83 0.76 27.09
C GLN A 314 4.53 1.33 27.70
N LEU A 315 3.92 0.59 28.61
CA LEU A 315 2.72 0.95 29.36
C LEU A 315 3.14 1.40 30.76
N ILE A 316 2.77 2.62 31.14
CA ILE A 316 3.15 3.22 32.43
C ILE A 316 1.96 3.08 33.38
N THR A 317 2.20 2.58 34.60
CA THR A 317 1.18 2.51 35.64
C THR A 317 1.38 3.67 36.61
N ASP A 318 0.34 4.47 36.80
CA ASP A 318 0.29 5.60 37.74
C ASP A 318 0.01 5.15 39.18
#